data_AF-A0A9Q1MYF9-F1
#
_entry.id   AF-A0A9Q1MYF9-F1
#
_cell.length_a   1.000
_cell.length_b   1.000
_cell.length_c   1.000
_cell.angle_alpha   90.00
_cell.angle_beta   90.00
_cell.angle_gamma   90.00
#
_symmetry.space_group_name_H-M   'P 1'
#
loop_
_entity.id
_entity.type
_entity.pdbx_description
1 polymer ?
#
loop_
_entity_poly.entity_id
_entity_poly.type
_entity_poly.pdbx_seq_one_letter_code
_entity_poly.pdbx_strand_id
1 'polypeptide(L)'
;MTTNQFTSTTTSNSEWKFFKCPKPKGSSCGNWQWEDEEYIESFAGELMSSLDAFKNVIADLKSEKDKLKEEIGALKGINQAEMNKVLKMHMFMMISWALFVGFVASSIMK
;
A
#
# COMPACT_ATOMS: atom_id res chain seq x y z
N MET A 1 -16.49 -31.29 -35.95
CA MET A 1 -17.33 -30.21 -36.51
C MET A 1 -16.42 -29.02 -36.75
N THR A 2 -16.22 -28.60 -37.99
CA THR A 2 -15.35 -27.47 -38.35
C THR A 2 -16.05 -26.18 -37.95
N THR A 3 -15.52 -25.47 -36.96
CA THR A 3 -16.00 -24.15 -36.55
C THR A 3 -15.49 -23.12 -37.54
N ASN A 4 -16.40 -22.42 -38.21
CA ASN A 4 -16.02 -21.33 -39.11
C ASN A 4 -15.84 -20.06 -38.27
N GLN A 5 -14.60 -19.59 -38.19
CA GLN A 5 -14.23 -18.32 -37.58
C GLN A 5 -14.42 -17.19 -38.60
N PHE A 6 -14.97 -16.06 -38.17
CA PHE A 6 -15.25 -14.91 -39.02
C PHE A 6 -14.71 -13.64 -38.38
N THR A 7 -14.38 -12.67 -39.22
CA THR A 7 -13.95 -11.34 -38.80
C THR A 7 -15.07 -10.34 -39.05
N SER A 8 -15.32 -9.49 -38.05
CA SER A 8 -16.27 -8.39 -38.11
C SER A 8 -15.74 -7.27 -38.99
N THR A 9 -16.61 -6.74 -39.85
CA THR A 9 -16.32 -5.63 -40.78
C THR A 9 -17.09 -4.36 -40.43
N THR A 10 -17.82 -4.35 -39.31
CA THR A 10 -18.54 -3.17 -38.82
C THR A 10 -17.55 -2.16 -38.24
N THR A 11 -17.85 -0.87 -38.41
CA THR A 11 -16.93 0.23 -38.04
C THR A 11 -16.56 0.27 -36.56
N SER A 12 -17.43 -0.19 -35.66
CA SER A 12 -17.24 -0.13 -34.20
C SER A 12 -16.41 -1.27 -33.61
N ASN A 13 -16.26 -2.38 -34.33
CA ASN A 13 -15.63 -3.62 -33.87
C ASN A 13 -15.01 -4.33 -35.08
N SER A 14 -14.41 -3.53 -35.97
CA SER A 14 -13.66 -4.04 -37.10
C SER A 14 -12.53 -4.92 -36.57
N GLU A 15 -12.21 -6.00 -37.29
CA GLU A 15 -11.15 -6.96 -36.93
C GLU A 15 -11.49 -7.92 -35.79
N TRP A 16 -12.58 -7.70 -35.05
CA TRP A 16 -12.99 -8.63 -33.99
C TRP A 16 -13.46 -9.95 -34.57
N LYS A 17 -13.15 -11.04 -33.87
CA LYS A 17 -13.42 -12.39 -34.35
C LYS A 17 -14.60 -13.00 -33.63
N PHE A 18 -15.46 -13.70 -34.37
CA PHE A 18 -16.63 -14.37 -33.83
C PHE A 18 -16.87 -15.71 -34.54
N PHE A 19 -17.53 -16.61 -33.82
CA PHE A 19 -17.97 -17.90 -34.35
C PHE A 19 -19.42 -17.81 -34.80
N LYS A 20 -19.75 -18.48 -35.91
CA LYS A 20 -21.13 -18.69 -36.37
C LYS A 20 -21.41 -20.16 -36.60
N CYS A 21 -22.68 -20.50 -36.45
CA CYS A 21 -23.26 -21.81 -36.73
C CYS A 21 -22.86 -22.35 -38.14
N PRO A 22 -22.25 -23.55 -38.24
CA PRO A 22 -21.92 -24.17 -39.52
C PRO A 22 -23.19 -24.79 -40.14
N LYS A 23 -23.97 -24.00 -40.87
CA LYS A 23 -25.08 -24.51 -41.70
C LYS A 23 -24.84 -24.22 -43.18
N PRO A 24 -25.39 -25.06 -44.09
CA PRO A 24 -25.27 -24.88 -45.53
C PRO A 24 -25.94 -23.58 -46.01
N LYS A 25 -25.44 -23.06 -47.14
CA LYS A 25 -25.90 -21.81 -47.77
C LYS A 25 -27.42 -21.83 -47.96
N GLY A 26 -28.13 -20.90 -47.30
CA GLY A 26 -29.58 -20.75 -47.40
C GLY A 26 -30.35 -20.84 -46.07
N SER A 27 -29.73 -21.32 -44.98
CA SER A 27 -30.34 -21.27 -43.65
C SER A 27 -29.32 -20.85 -42.58
N SER A 28 -29.43 -19.62 -42.08
CA SER A 28 -28.71 -19.17 -40.89
C SER A 28 -29.47 -19.63 -39.65
N CYS A 29 -28.79 -20.23 -38.66
CA CYS A 29 -29.42 -20.59 -37.39
C CYS A 29 -29.48 -19.42 -36.39
N GLY A 30 -29.09 -18.20 -36.80
CA GLY A 30 -29.16 -16.97 -35.99
C GLY A 30 -28.11 -16.86 -34.90
N ASN A 31 -27.51 -17.96 -34.47
CA ASN A 31 -26.56 -17.99 -33.36
C ASN A 31 -25.13 -17.62 -33.78
N TRP A 32 -24.51 -16.76 -32.97
CA TRP A 32 -23.12 -16.32 -33.08
C TRP A 32 -22.58 -15.99 -31.68
N GLN A 33 -21.26 -16.05 -31.49
CA GLN A 33 -20.58 -15.72 -30.23
C GLN A 33 -19.23 -15.06 -30.52
N TRP A 34 -18.81 -14.07 -29.73
CA TRP A 34 -17.47 -13.49 -29.85
C TRP A 34 -16.40 -14.51 -29.42
N GLU A 35 -15.24 -14.51 -30.08
CA GLU A 35 -14.15 -15.42 -29.72
C GLU A 35 -13.61 -15.15 -28.31
N ASP A 36 -13.56 -13.88 -27.91
CA ASP A 36 -12.88 -13.44 -26.69
C ASP A 36 -13.83 -13.30 -25.48
N GLU A 37 -15.12 -13.60 -25.62
CA GLU A 37 -16.14 -13.34 -24.59
C GLU A 37 -15.87 -14.11 -23.30
N GLU A 38 -15.54 -15.40 -23.42
CA GLU A 38 -15.21 -16.27 -22.28
C GLU A 38 -13.89 -15.86 -21.60
N TYR A 39 -12.93 -15.37 -22.40
CA TYR A 39 -11.66 -14.86 -21.89
C TYR A 39 -11.84 -13.56 -21.08
N ILE A 40 -12.70 -12.65 -21.56
CA ILE A 40 -12.98 -11.37 -20.89
C ILE A 40 -13.65 -11.62 -19.54
N GLU A 41 -14.62 -12.54 -19.45
CA GLU A 41 -15.28 -12.87 -18.19
C GLU A 41 -14.32 -13.51 -17.18
N SER A 42 -13.49 -14.46 -17.62
CA SER A 42 -12.47 -15.07 -16.77
C SER A 42 -11.45 -14.04 -16.25
N PHE A 43 -10.96 -13.17 -17.14
CA PHE A 43 -10.00 -12.13 -16.78
C PHE A 43 -10.59 -11.11 -15.80
N ALA A 44 -11.87 -10.73 -15.99
CA ALA A 44 -12.56 -9.83 -15.07
C ALA A 44 -12.69 -10.46 -13.67
N GLY A 45 -12.98 -11.76 -13.58
CA GLY A 45 -13.01 -12.49 -12.31
C GLY A 45 -11.65 -12.52 -11.61
N GLU A 46 -10.58 -12.83 -12.34
CA GLU A 46 -9.21 -12.84 -11.80
C GLU A 46 -8.76 -11.46 -11.33
N LEU A 47 -9.10 -10.41 -12.10
CA LEU A 47 -8.80 -9.02 -11.76
C LEU A 47 -9.55 -8.60 -10.48
N MET A 48 -10.82 -8.97 -10.34
CA MET A 48 -11.60 -8.68 -9.14
C MET A 48 -11.03 -9.40 -7.90
N SER A 49 -10.68 -10.68 -8.05
CA SER A 49 -10.04 -11.45 -6.96
C SER A 49 -8.71 -10.83 -6.54
N SER A 50 -7.88 -10.43 -7.50
CA SER A 50 -6.61 -9.76 -7.24
C SER A 50 -6.82 -8.41 -6.56
N LEU A 51 -7.81 -7.63 -7.01
CA LEU A 51 -8.15 -6.34 -6.43
C LEU A 51 -8.56 -6.48 -4.96
N ASP A 52 -9.35 -7.49 -4.62
CA ASP A 52 -9.78 -7.74 -3.24
C ASP A 52 -8.61 -8.20 -2.35
N ALA A 53 -7.70 -9.01 -2.88
CA ALA A 53 -6.46 -9.35 -2.19
C ALA A 53 -5.62 -8.08 -1.90
N PHE A 54 -5.46 -7.19 -2.89
CA PHE A 54 -4.74 -5.92 -2.68
C PHE A 54 -5.41 -5.02 -1.66
N LYS A 55 -6.75 -4.92 -1.66
CA LYS A 55 -7.49 -4.14 -0.65
C LYS A 55 -7.22 -4.64 0.77
N ASN A 56 -7.20 -5.96 0.98
CA ASN A 56 -6.92 -6.54 2.28
C ASN A 56 -5.49 -6.23 2.74
N VAL A 57 -4.50 -6.37 1.85
CA VAL A 57 -3.11 -5.99 2.14
C VAL A 57 -3.00 -4.51 2.51
N ILE A 58 -3.68 -3.62 1.79
CA ILE A 58 -3.68 -2.18 2.08
C ILE A 58 -4.30 -1.90 3.46
N ALA A 59 -5.39 -2.59 3.80
CA ALA A 59 -6.04 -2.44 5.10
C ALA A 59 -5.11 -2.88 6.25
N ASP A 60 -4.41 -4.01 6.08
CA ASP A 60 -3.46 -4.55 7.05
C ASP A 60 -2.27 -3.60 7.26
N LEU A 61 -1.63 -3.16 6.16
CA LEU A 61 -0.54 -2.18 6.19
C LEU A 61 -0.95 -0.86 6.86
N LYS A 62 -2.21 -0.43 6.67
CA LYS A 62 -2.73 0.76 7.32
C LYS A 62 -2.85 0.57 8.83
N SER A 63 -3.30 -0.60 9.28
CA SER A 63 -3.36 -0.95 10.69
C SER A 63 -1.96 -1.00 11.33
N GLU A 64 -1.00 -1.66 10.69
CA GLU A 64 0.38 -1.72 11.18
C GLU A 64 1.01 -0.33 11.27
N LYS A 65 0.80 0.53 10.26
CA LYS A 65 1.28 1.92 10.27
C LYS A 65 0.71 2.70 11.45
N ASP A 66 -0.58 2.56 11.73
CA ASP A 66 -1.23 3.29 12.82
C ASP A 66 -0.70 2.83 14.18
N LYS A 67 -0.48 1.52 14.36
CA LYS A 67 0.18 0.95 15.55
C LYS A 67 1.60 1.50 15.72
N LEU A 68 2.40 1.49 14.65
CA LEU A 68 3.78 1.99 14.71
C LEU A 68 3.82 3.49 15.05
N LYS A 69 2.87 4.26 14.54
CA LYS A 69 2.74 5.69 14.86
C LYS A 69 2.47 5.92 16.34
N GLU A 70 1.65 5.08 16.97
CA GLU A 70 1.39 5.14 18.41
C GLU A 70 2.64 4.80 19.23
N GLU A 71 3.35 3.72 18.88
CA GLU A 71 4.60 3.32 19.53
C GLU A 71 5.68 4.41 19.44
N ILE A 72 5.85 5.03 18.27
CA ILE A 72 6.74 6.18 18.08
C ILE A 72 6.33 7.36 18.97
N GLY A 73 5.03 7.61 19.10
CA GLY A 73 4.49 8.64 19.99
C GLY A 73 4.87 8.40 21.46
N ALA A 74 4.70 7.17 21.93
CA ALA A 74 5.07 6.76 23.29
C ALA A 74 6.58 6.90 23.54
N LEU A 75 7.42 6.39 22.63
CA LEU A 75 8.88 6.51 22.70
C LEU A 75 9.34 7.96 22.73
N LYS A 76 8.75 8.81 21.89
CA LYS A 76 9.05 10.25 21.86
C LYS A 76 8.70 10.92 23.19
N GLY A 77 7.56 10.55 23.79
CA GLY A 77 7.15 11.03 25.11
C GLY A 77 8.13 10.64 26.22
N ILE A 78 8.55 9.38 26.26
CA ILE A 78 9.54 8.86 27.23
C ILE A 78 10.87 9.59 27.06
N ASN A 79 11.39 9.67 25.83
CA ASN A 79 12.66 10.33 25.54
C ASN A 79 12.64 11.82 25.93
N GLN A 80 11.53 12.52 25.67
CA GLN A 80 11.39 13.93 26.07
C GLN A 80 11.41 14.08 27.60
N ALA A 81 10.74 13.19 28.33
CA ALA A 81 10.75 13.20 29.80
C ALA A 81 12.15 12.91 30.36
N GLU A 82 12.86 11.94 29.76
CA GLU A 82 14.22 11.58 30.14
C GLU A 82 15.21 12.73 29.89
N MET A 83 15.17 13.32 28.69
CA MET A 83 16.00 14.48 28.35
C MET A 83 15.78 15.67 29.28
N ASN A 84 14.52 15.96 29.67
CA ASN A 84 14.22 17.00 30.65
C ASN A 84 14.83 16.72 32.02
N LYS A 85 14.80 15.46 32.47
CA LYS A 85 15.41 15.04 33.74
C LYS A 85 16.93 15.16 33.67
N VAL A 86 17.55 14.68 32.59
CA VAL A 86 18.99 14.77 32.35
C VAL A 86 19.43 16.24 32.32
N LEU A 87 18.72 17.11 31.62
CA LEU A 87 19.01 18.54 31.57
C LEU A 87 18.96 19.18 32.97
N LYS A 88 17.94 18.85 33.77
CA LYS A 88 17.82 19.34 35.15
C LYS A 88 18.98 18.86 36.03
N MET A 89 19.36 17.59 35.93
CA MET A 89 20.51 17.04 36.66
C MET A 89 21.83 17.70 36.23
N HIS A 90 22.01 17.89 34.93
CA HIS A 90 23.19 18.57 34.37
C HIS A 90 23.30 20.01 34.88
N MET A 91 22.17 20.72 34.98
CA MET A 91 22.15 22.08 35.55
C MET A 91 22.62 22.10 37.02
N PHE A 92 22.17 21.16 37.84
CA PHE A 92 22.62 21.06 39.24
C PHE A 92 24.12 20.72 39.34
N MET A 93 24.62 19.84 38.47
CA MET A 93 26.04 19.52 38.41
C MET A 93 26.87 20.77 38.11
N MET A 94 26.48 21.55 37.10
CA MET A 94 27.19 22.80 36.75
C MET A 94 27.22 23.81 37.91
N ILE A 95 26.11 23.96 38.63
CA ILE A 95 26.05 24.84 39.82
C ILE A 95 26.97 24.34 40.93
N SER A 96 26.93 23.05 41.24
CA SER A 96 27.79 22.44 42.27
C SER A 96 29.27 22.60 41.93
N TRP A 97 29.64 22.37 40.67
CA TRP A 97 31.01 22.58 40.17
C TRP A 97 31.47 24.03 40.34
N ALA A 98 30.63 25.01 39.98
CA ALA A 98 30.97 26.43 40.13
C ALA A 98 31.18 26.82 41.61
N LEU A 99 30.30 26.36 42.51
CA LEU A 99 30.43 26.60 43.94
C LEU A 99 31.69 25.94 44.53
N PHE A 100 31.98 24.71 44.11
CA PHE A 100 33.17 23.98 44.58
C PHE A 100 34.46 24.67 44.15
N VAL A 101 34.59 25.05 42.87
CA VAL A 101 35.76 25.78 42.37
C VAL A 101 35.92 27.13 43.06
N GLY A 102 34.83 27.87 43.26
CA GLY A 102 34.86 29.14 43.99
C GLY A 102 35.33 28.98 45.44
N PHE A 103 34.84 27.94 46.13
CA PHE A 103 35.27 27.59 47.49
C PHE A 103 36.75 27.23 47.58
N VAL A 104 37.25 26.38 46.66
CA VAL A 104 38.67 26.00 46.61
C VAL A 104 39.56 27.21 46.33
N ALA A 105 39.22 28.04 45.35
CA ALA A 105 40.00 29.24 45.03
C ALA A 105 40.07 30.21 46.22
N SER A 106 38.94 30.46 46.90
CA SER A 106 38.92 31.32 48.10
C SER A 106 39.71 30.74 49.27
N SER A 107 39.83 29.41 49.36
CA SER A 107 40.57 28.75 50.43
C SER A 107 42.09 28.76 50.20
N ILE A 108 42.53 28.81 48.94
CA ILE A 108 43.94 28.91 48.56
C ILE A 108 44.45 30.36 48.64
N MET A 109 43.58 31.35 48.38
CA MET A 109 43.93 32.77 48.45
C MET A 109 43.95 33.35 49.88
N LYS A 110 43.89 32.48 50.90
CA LYS A 110 43.88 32.84 52.32
C LYS A 110 45.10 32.24 53.00
#